data_AF-A0A6J7Q8U8-F1
#
_entry.id   AF-A0A6J7Q8U8-F1
#
_cell.length_a   1.000
_cell.length_b   1.000
_cell.length_c   1.000
_cell.angle_alpha   90.00
_cell.angle_beta   90.00
_cell.angle_gamma   90.00
#
_symmetry.space_group_name_H-M   'P 1'
#
loop_
_entity.id
_entity.type
_entity.pdbx_description
1 polymer ?
#
loop_
_entity_poly.entity_id
_entity_poly.type
_entity_poly.pdbx_seq_one_letter_code
_entity_poly.pdbx_strand_id
1 'polypeptide(L)'
;MQTRGMSAPGMLDEEVVTALLGEEAARVLGTAREASSQIRLRAEEAATRLVKEASSDATRLREEAELEAVRRREDAAADAEAEIELAKQQGRDMVNEAREYREKVLTELARRRELAREQIEQLIHNRDRLLNAFERARLATEDVMTGLVSVDHDLPREYINLAPTTGPVPTIVLERVVEAFKEAEAEEPESIELFDHTKLEEIEPEATQEVVVEVVEEIVEVVVDVVDVVEEAAPVEEVLIEVEAIEAATVVEPRVVVEDEKSNVVNLFSKERPRPETSVEVNPEHPSVDKTVAPKSEGNAQAVENLFARLREATVDKAASNAVSGGKVVEPRKSTKKADVVKETATTVAPVQPMHDASAFAQRDEVLAPVVVAMSRKLKRVLADEENEVLEYLRGKKNALTVDAMVGELEVHAKRYGDAISEDIMAAAKGAAKSAKATDVIPTVDVLIGVQLVKPLRDRLAKAIEQNGTDRVAMAKALRGVYRQWKSQHIDEQVDDIACLSYSRGFFAGVKPGTQVCWMVDPNGPECPDAEDNSLAGCIALGKEFPTGNLHPLAHAGCRCLLAPVQQ
;
A
#
# COMPACT_ATOMS: atom_id res chain seq x y z
N MET A 1 36.98 -60.71 -86.50
CA MET A 1 38.32 -60.48 -87.08
C MET A 1 39.30 -60.24 -85.95
N GLN A 2 40.34 -61.07 -85.89
CA GLN A 2 41.66 -60.82 -85.30
C GLN A 2 41.73 -60.48 -83.80
N THR A 3 41.72 -61.54 -82.99
CA THR A 3 42.58 -61.62 -81.79
C THR A 3 44.03 -61.61 -82.25
N ARG A 4 44.74 -60.48 -82.10
CA ARG A 4 46.19 -60.42 -82.31
C ARG A 4 46.85 -60.48 -80.94
N GLY A 5 47.59 -61.56 -80.74
CA GLY A 5 48.21 -61.94 -79.49
C GLY A 5 49.13 -60.88 -78.94
N MET A 6 49.03 -60.73 -77.62
CA MET A 6 50.07 -60.31 -76.71
C MET A 6 51.38 -61.03 -77.06
N SER A 7 52.41 -60.27 -77.48
CA SER A 7 53.80 -60.71 -77.45
C SER A 7 54.72 -59.50 -77.53
N ALA A 8 55.00 -58.94 -76.36
CA ALA A 8 56.28 -58.40 -75.90
C ALA A 8 56.04 -57.75 -74.52
N PRO A 9 56.86 -58.01 -73.48
CA PRO A 9 57.02 -57.06 -72.39
C PRO A 9 57.85 -55.89 -72.94
N GLY A 10 57.27 -55.15 -73.88
CA GLY A 10 57.86 -53.93 -74.41
C GLY A 10 57.73 -52.89 -73.33
N MET A 11 58.87 -52.51 -72.75
CA MET A 11 59.05 -51.34 -71.90
C MET A 11 58.02 -50.28 -72.27
N LEU A 12 57.01 -50.09 -71.41
CA LEU A 12 56.18 -48.90 -71.52
C LEU A 12 57.17 -47.75 -71.36
N ASP A 13 57.43 -47.00 -72.42
CA ASP A 13 58.28 -45.82 -72.32
C ASP A 13 57.74 -44.95 -71.18
N GLU A 14 58.63 -44.50 -70.31
CA GLU A 14 58.30 -43.72 -69.12
C GLU A 14 57.45 -42.49 -69.50
N GLU A 15 57.68 -41.94 -70.70
CA GLU A 15 56.91 -40.85 -71.32
C GLU A 15 55.45 -41.23 -71.64
N VAL A 16 55.18 -42.47 -72.08
CA VAL A 16 53.81 -42.91 -72.42
C VAL A 16 52.99 -43.19 -71.16
N VAL A 17 53.62 -43.77 -70.13
CA VAL A 17 52.97 -44.02 -68.83
C VAL A 17 52.64 -42.71 -68.13
N THR A 18 53.56 -41.74 -68.14
CA THR A 18 53.34 -40.41 -67.54
C THR A 18 52.27 -39.63 -68.28
N ALA A 19 52.18 -39.73 -69.62
CA ALA A 19 51.11 -39.09 -70.39
C ALA A 19 49.72 -39.69 -70.07
N LEU A 20 49.58 -41.02 -70.05
CA LEU A 20 48.31 -41.69 -69.71
C LEU A 20 47.91 -41.47 -68.25
N LEU A 21 48.86 -41.45 -67.31
CA LEU A 21 48.61 -41.08 -65.92
C LEU A 21 48.20 -39.61 -65.79
N GLY A 22 48.81 -38.72 -66.57
CA GLY A 22 48.45 -37.30 -66.62
C GLY A 22 47.03 -37.07 -67.13
N GLU A 23 46.63 -37.80 -68.19
CA GLU A 23 45.26 -37.74 -68.73
C GLU A 23 44.23 -38.31 -67.73
N GLU A 24 44.52 -39.46 -67.13
CA GLU A 24 43.60 -40.08 -66.16
C GLU A 24 43.52 -39.25 -64.86
N ALA A 25 44.63 -38.66 -64.41
CA ALA A 25 44.63 -37.72 -63.29
C ALA A 25 43.81 -36.46 -63.61
N ALA A 26 43.92 -35.91 -64.82
CA ALA A 26 43.11 -34.77 -65.26
C ALA A 26 41.62 -35.12 -65.30
N ARG A 27 41.27 -36.34 -65.76
CA ARG A 27 39.90 -36.84 -65.77
C ARG A 27 39.33 -37.00 -64.36
N VAL A 28 40.08 -37.61 -63.45
CA VAL A 28 39.70 -37.77 -62.03
C VAL A 28 39.54 -36.40 -61.35
N LEU A 29 40.42 -35.44 -61.62
CA LEU A 29 40.28 -34.08 -61.09
C LEU A 29 39.06 -33.36 -61.67
N GLY A 30 38.73 -33.60 -62.94
CA GLY A 30 37.52 -33.09 -63.58
C GLY A 30 36.25 -33.61 -62.91
N THR A 31 36.14 -34.93 -62.74
CA THR A 31 34.97 -35.56 -62.09
C THR A 31 34.89 -35.18 -60.60
N ALA A 32 36.02 -35.07 -59.90
CA ALA A 32 36.05 -34.61 -58.52
C ALA A 32 35.57 -33.15 -58.39
N ARG A 33 35.95 -32.27 -59.32
CA ARG A 33 35.48 -30.86 -59.35
C ARG A 33 34.00 -30.77 -59.66
N GLU A 34 33.49 -31.57 -60.59
CA GLU A 34 32.07 -31.63 -60.93
C GLU A 34 31.22 -32.22 -59.78
N ALA A 35 31.69 -33.28 -59.13
CA ALA A 35 31.05 -33.81 -57.93
C ALA A 35 31.04 -32.76 -56.80
N SER A 36 32.14 -32.02 -56.62
CA SER A 36 32.24 -30.95 -55.63
C SER A 36 31.28 -29.80 -55.92
N SER A 37 31.15 -29.39 -57.18
CA SER A 37 30.20 -28.33 -57.56
C SER A 37 28.75 -28.77 -57.37
N GLN A 38 28.41 -30.03 -57.69
CA GLN A 38 27.10 -30.60 -57.43
C GLN A 38 26.78 -30.69 -55.93
N ILE A 39 27.74 -31.10 -55.10
CA ILE A 39 27.57 -31.12 -53.65
C ILE A 39 27.33 -29.70 -53.13
N ARG A 40 28.10 -28.72 -53.62
CA ARG A 40 27.93 -27.32 -53.21
C ARG A 40 26.56 -26.78 -53.59
N LEU A 41 26.09 -27.03 -54.81
CA LEU A 41 24.76 -26.62 -55.28
C LEU A 41 23.65 -27.25 -54.41
N ARG A 42 23.71 -28.56 -54.15
CA ARG A 42 22.72 -29.25 -53.31
C ARG A 42 22.75 -28.73 -51.87
N ALA A 43 23.93 -28.42 -51.33
CA ALA A 43 24.06 -27.82 -50.00
C ALA A 43 23.47 -26.41 -49.95
N GLU A 44 23.68 -25.58 -50.98
CA GLU A 44 23.09 -24.25 -51.11
C GLU A 44 21.54 -24.34 -51.22
N GLU A 45 21.02 -25.25 -52.03
CA GLU A 45 19.58 -25.51 -52.15
C GLU A 45 18.96 -26.02 -50.84
N ALA A 46 19.62 -26.96 -50.16
CA ALA A 46 19.17 -27.45 -48.86
C ALA A 46 19.19 -26.34 -47.80
N ALA A 47 20.27 -25.53 -47.76
CA ALA A 47 20.38 -24.41 -46.83
C ALA A 47 19.29 -23.35 -47.08
N THR A 48 19.03 -22.99 -48.34
CA THR A 48 17.97 -22.02 -48.67
C THR A 48 16.57 -22.55 -48.34
N ARG A 49 16.31 -23.85 -48.52
CA ARG A 49 15.04 -24.47 -48.08
C ARG A 49 14.90 -24.44 -46.56
N LEU A 50 15.93 -24.87 -45.83
CA LEU A 50 15.91 -24.86 -44.37
C LEU A 50 15.73 -23.45 -43.80
N VAL A 51 16.36 -22.43 -44.38
CA VAL A 51 16.18 -21.04 -43.95
C VAL A 51 14.76 -20.56 -44.22
N LYS A 52 14.16 -20.92 -45.36
CA LYS A 52 12.77 -20.56 -45.67
C LYS A 52 11.80 -21.24 -44.71
N GLU A 53 11.94 -22.54 -44.49
CA GLU A 53 11.11 -23.32 -43.55
C GLU A 53 11.23 -22.76 -42.13
N ALA A 54 12.45 -22.53 -41.64
CA ALA A 54 12.69 -21.93 -40.34
C ALA A 54 12.10 -20.52 -40.23
N SER A 55 12.14 -19.73 -41.32
CA SER A 55 11.54 -18.39 -41.33
C SER A 55 10.02 -18.44 -41.28
N SER A 56 9.37 -19.39 -41.99
CA SER A 56 7.92 -19.55 -41.96
C SER A 56 7.42 -20.13 -40.64
N ASP A 57 8.18 -21.04 -40.03
CA ASP A 57 7.86 -21.53 -38.69
C ASP A 57 8.02 -20.42 -37.66
N ALA A 58 9.06 -19.59 -37.78
CA ALA A 58 9.23 -18.43 -36.91
C ALA A 58 8.11 -17.39 -37.05
N THR A 59 7.55 -17.16 -38.25
CA THR A 59 6.39 -16.27 -38.41
C THR A 59 5.14 -16.88 -37.79
N ARG A 60 4.87 -18.17 -38.04
CA ARG A 60 3.72 -18.87 -37.46
C ARG A 60 3.76 -18.87 -35.93
N LEU A 61 4.91 -19.16 -35.33
CA LEU A 61 5.07 -19.13 -33.88
C LEU A 61 4.87 -17.72 -33.29
N ARG A 62 5.27 -16.66 -34.01
CA ARG A 62 5.01 -15.27 -33.57
C ARG A 62 3.52 -14.95 -33.64
N GLU A 63 2.84 -15.31 -34.72
CA GLU A 63 1.39 -15.09 -34.86
C GLU A 63 0.59 -15.85 -33.80
N GLU A 64 0.95 -17.11 -33.52
CA GLU A 64 0.35 -17.90 -32.43
C GLU A 64 0.58 -17.25 -31.06
N ALA A 65 1.81 -16.81 -30.78
CA ALA A 65 2.14 -16.11 -29.53
C ALA A 65 1.43 -14.76 -29.40
N GLU A 66 1.27 -14.01 -30.49
CA GLU A 66 0.53 -12.75 -30.52
C GLU A 66 -0.96 -12.97 -30.23
N LEU A 67 -1.58 -13.99 -30.83
CA LEU A 67 -2.98 -14.34 -30.56
C LEU A 67 -3.20 -14.78 -29.11
N GLU A 68 -2.29 -15.59 -28.55
CA GLU A 68 -2.35 -15.96 -27.13
C GLU A 68 -2.16 -14.75 -26.21
N ALA A 69 -1.25 -13.84 -26.56
CA ALA A 69 -1.02 -12.63 -25.78
C ALA A 69 -2.24 -11.70 -25.82
N VAL A 70 -2.94 -11.59 -26.96
CA VAL A 70 -4.20 -10.85 -27.07
C VAL A 70 -5.27 -11.48 -26.18
N ARG A 71 -5.47 -12.80 -26.26
CA ARG A 71 -6.45 -13.49 -25.40
C ARG A 71 -6.19 -13.28 -23.92
N ARG A 72 -4.94 -13.43 -23.46
CA ARG A 72 -4.60 -13.20 -22.06
C ARG A 72 -4.85 -11.76 -21.62
N ARG A 73 -4.68 -10.78 -22.51
CA ARG A 73 -4.99 -9.37 -22.21
C ARG A 73 -6.50 -9.13 -22.16
N GLU A 74 -7.26 -9.74 -23.05
CA GLU A 74 -8.73 -9.65 -23.06
C GLU A 74 -9.32 -10.31 -21.81
N ASP A 75 -8.86 -11.51 -21.44
CA ASP A 75 -9.28 -12.20 -20.23
C ASP A 75 -8.96 -11.38 -18.97
N ALA A 76 -7.73 -10.86 -18.87
CA ALA A 76 -7.32 -10.02 -17.74
C ALA A 76 -8.10 -8.68 -17.69
N ALA A 77 -8.45 -8.10 -18.83
CA ALA A 77 -9.27 -6.89 -18.89
C ALA A 77 -10.71 -7.18 -18.44
N ALA A 78 -11.30 -8.29 -18.87
CA ALA A 78 -12.63 -8.71 -18.46
C ALA A 78 -12.70 -9.02 -16.95
N ASP A 79 -11.69 -9.68 -16.40
CA ASP A 79 -11.60 -9.95 -14.96
C ASP A 79 -11.49 -8.64 -14.17
N ALA A 80 -10.64 -7.71 -14.61
CA ALA A 80 -10.51 -6.39 -13.98
C ALA A 80 -11.83 -5.59 -14.05
N GLU A 81 -12.53 -5.62 -15.19
CA GLU A 81 -13.84 -4.97 -15.34
C GLU A 81 -14.88 -5.58 -14.38
N ALA A 82 -14.91 -6.91 -14.24
CA ALA A 82 -15.80 -7.61 -13.32
C ALA A 82 -15.53 -7.24 -11.84
N GLU A 83 -14.26 -7.14 -11.45
CA GLU A 83 -13.88 -6.69 -10.10
C GLU A 83 -14.28 -5.25 -9.84
N ILE A 84 -14.08 -4.35 -10.81
CA ILE A 84 -14.51 -2.96 -10.72
C ILE A 84 -16.03 -2.86 -10.60
N GLU A 85 -16.80 -3.66 -11.34
CA GLU A 85 -18.25 -3.70 -11.23
C GLU A 85 -18.73 -4.19 -9.86
N LEU A 86 -18.08 -5.22 -9.32
CA LEU A 86 -18.37 -5.74 -7.98
C LEU A 86 -18.06 -4.70 -6.91
N ALA A 87 -16.92 -4.02 -6.99
CA ALA A 87 -16.56 -2.93 -6.09
C ALA A 87 -17.57 -1.76 -6.18
N LYS A 88 -18.01 -1.40 -7.39
CA LYS A 88 -19.06 -0.38 -7.60
C LYS A 88 -20.39 -0.81 -7.00
N GLN A 89 -20.77 -2.08 -7.08
CA GLN A 89 -21.98 -2.62 -6.45
C GLN A 89 -21.88 -2.53 -4.93
N GLN A 90 -20.78 -3.00 -4.34
CA GLN A 90 -20.54 -2.89 -2.90
C GLN A 90 -20.56 -1.45 -2.41
N GLY A 91 -19.96 -0.52 -3.16
CA GLY A 91 -20.01 0.91 -2.84
C GLY A 91 -21.44 1.46 -2.83
N ARG A 92 -22.29 1.03 -3.77
CA ARG A 92 -23.71 1.42 -3.78
C ARG A 92 -24.48 0.83 -2.61
N ASP A 93 -24.24 -0.43 -2.28
CA ASP A 93 -24.91 -1.10 -1.16
C ASP A 93 -24.53 -0.46 0.17
N MET A 94 -23.24 -0.16 0.39
CA MET A 94 -22.78 0.56 1.59
C MET A 94 -23.42 1.94 1.72
N VAL A 95 -23.56 2.68 0.62
CA VAL A 95 -24.22 4.00 0.64
C VAL A 95 -25.70 3.86 0.97
N ASN A 96 -26.38 2.84 0.45
CA ASN A 96 -27.78 2.57 0.77
C ASN A 96 -27.95 2.19 2.25
N GLU A 97 -27.09 1.31 2.78
CA GLU A 97 -27.09 0.96 4.20
C GLU A 97 -26.84 2.18 5.10
N ALA A 98 -25.91 3.05 4.72
CA ALA A 98 -25.64 4.28 5.45
C ALA A 98 -26.84 5.24 5.42
N ARG A 99 -27.55 5.35 4.28
CA ARG A 99 -28.78 6.14 4.16
C ARG A 99 -29.90 5.58 5.05
N GLU A 100 -30.09 4.26 5.05
CA GLU A 100 -31.06 3.60 5.93
C GLU A 100 -30.72 3.78 7.41
N TYR A 101 -29.44 3.68 7.76
CA TYR A 101 -28.98 3.92 9.13
C TYR A 101 -29.26 5.36 9.55
N ARG A 102 -28.96 6.33 8.69
CA ARG A 102 -29.26 7.74 8.93
C ARG A 102 -30.75 7.97 9.12
N GLU A 103 -31.61 7.36 8.30
CA GLU A 103 -33.06 7.45 8.45
C GLU A 103 -33.53 6.88 9.80
N LYS A 104 -33.01 5.72 10.20
CA LYS A 104 -33.28 5.11 11.53
C LYS A 104 -32.84 6.01 12.68
N VAL A 105 -31.67 6.65 12.56
CA VAL A 105 -31.17 7.58 13.59
C VAL A 105 -32.03 8.84 13.66
N LEU A 106 -32.38 9.44 12.52
CA LEU A 106 -33.21 10.64 12.48
C LEU A 106 -34.62 10.39 13.02
N THR A 107 -35.21 9.25 12.71
CA THR A 107 -36.52 8.85 13.26
C THR A 107 -36.46 8.62 14.77
N GLU A 108 -35.41 7.96 15.28
CA GLU A 108 -35.21 7.79 16.73
C GLU A 108 -34.95 9.12 17.43
N LEU A 109 -34.16 10.03 16.84
CA LEU A 109 -33.93 11.36 17.39
C LEU A 109 -35.22 12.20 17.42
N ALA A 110 -36.04 12.13 16.37
CA ALA A 110 -37.34 12.77 16.35
C ALA A 110 -38.25 12.22 17.47
N ARG A 111 -38.26 10.89 17.67
CA ARG A 111 -38.99 10.24 18.77
C ARG A 111 -38.52 10.72 20.15
N ARG A 112 -37.21 10.80 20.38
CA ARG A 112 -36.65 11.31 21.65
C ARG A 112 -36.98 12.78 21.88
N ARG A 113 -36.94 13.61 20.83
CA ARG A 113 -37.34 15.02 20.90
C ARG A 113 -38.79 15.16 21.32
N GLU A 114 -39.68 14.32 20.78
CA GLU A 114 -41.09 14.35 21.13
C GLU A 114 -41.33 13.91 22.59
N LEU A 115 -40.69 12.82 23.03
CA LEU A 115 -40.75 12.39 24.43
C LEU A 115 -40.21 13.46 25.39
N ALA A 116 -39.15 14.17 25.01
CA ALA A 116 -38.61 15.27 25.81
C ALA A 116 -39.59 16.45 25.90
N ARG A 117 -40.30 16.78 24.81
CA ARG A 117 -41.36 17.80 24.81
C ARG A 117 -42.50 17.41 25.73
N GLU A 118 -42.98 16.17 25.66
CA GLU A 118 -44.03 15.66 26.55
C GLU A 118 -43.60 15.76 28.03
N GLN A 119 -42.35 15.45 28.35
CA GLN A 119 -41.81 15.59 29.71
C GLN A 119 -41.78 17.06 30.17
N ILE A 120 -41.35 17.98 29.30
CA ILE A 120 -41.35 19.42 29.59
C ILE A 120 -42.77 19.92 29.83
N GLU A 121 -43.73 19.51 29.00
CA GLU A 121 -45.13 19.85 29.19
C GLU A 121 -45.66 19.33 30.54
N GLN A 122 -45.35 18.08 30.91
CA GLN A 122 -45.71 17.55 32.23
C GLN A 122 -45.10 18.36 33.39
N LEU A 123 -43.83 18.79 33.26
CA LEU A 123 -43.18 19.63 34.26
C LEU A 123 -43.84 21.01 34.37
N ILE A 124 -44.25 21.62 33.25
CA ILE A 124 -45.00 22.88 33.24
C ILE A 124 -46.34 22.72 33.96
N HIS A 125 -47.11 21.68 33.65
CA HIS A 125 -48.37 21.41 34.33
C HIS A 125 -48.19 21.18 35.84
N ASN A 126 -47.13 20.46 36.24
CA ASN A 126 -46.81 20.24 37.65
C ASN A 126 -46.39 21.54 38.35
N ARG A 127 -45.59 22.38 37.67
CA ARG A 127 -45.21 23.71 38.16
C ARG A 127 -46.46 24.58 38.37
N ASP A 128 -47.36 24.64 37.39
CA ASP A 128 -48.57 25.45 37.49
C ASP A 128 -49.48 24.94 38.62
N ARG A 129 -49.56 23.62 38.81
CA ARG A 129 -50.26 23.03 39.95
C ARG A 129 -49.65 23.46 41.29
N LEU A 130 -48.32 23.47 41.40
CA LEU A 130 -47.63 23.92 42.61
C LEU A 130 -47.84 25.42 42.85
N LEU A 131 -47.70 26.25 41.82
CA LEU A 131 -47.97 27.69 41.91
C LEU A 131 -49.38 27.96 42.41
N ASN A 132 -50.38 27.30 41.82
CA ASN A 132 -51.78 27.40 42.28
C ASN A 132 -51.98 26.93 43.73
N ALA A 133 -51.23 25.93 44.21
CA ALA A 133 -51.31 25.47 45.59
C ALA A 133 -50.67 26.47 46.56
N PHE A 134 -49.53 27.07 46.20
CA PHE A 134 -48.87 28.13 46.97
C PHE A 134 -49.72 29.40 47.01
N GLU A 135 -50.36 29.80 45.91
CA GLU A 135 -51.28 30.93 45.89
C GLU A 135 -52.48 30.72 46.84
N ARG A 136 -53.05 29.51 46.86
CA ARG A 136 -54.11 29.17 47.81
C ARG A 136 -53.63 29.18 49.26
N ALA A 137 -52.45 28.65 49.54
CA ALA A 137 -51.87 28.68 50.87
C ALA A 137 -51.62 30.13 51.33
N ARG A 138 -51.11 30.99 50.42
CA ARG A 138 -50.93 32.42 50.68
C ARG A 138 -52.26 33.08 51.05
N LEU A 139 -53.30 32.92 50.24
CA LEU A 139 -54.62 33.49 50.53
C LEU A 139 -55.18 32.98 51.87
N ALA A 140 -55.05 31.68 52.16
CA ALA A 140 -55.48 31.13 53.44
C ALA A 140 -54.70 31.71 54.64
N THR A 141 -53.40 31.96 54.51
CA THR A 141 -52.61 32.62 55.56
C THR A 141 -52.96 34.09 55.73
N GLU A 142 -53.25 34.80 54.63
CA GLU A 142 -53.74 36.17 54.65
C GLU A 142 -55.11 36.25 55.35
N ASP A 143 -56.02 35.32 55.08
CA ASP A 143 -57.31 35.21 55.77
C ASP A 143 -57.12 34.99 57.28
N VAL A 144 -56.21 34.09 57.69
CA VAL A 144 -55.90 33.86 59.12
C VAL A 144 -55.33 35.11 59.78
N MET A 145 -54.39 35.80 59.13
CA MET A 145 -53.80 37.05 59.63
C MET A 145 -54.87 38.14 59.78
N THR A 146 -55.76 38.27 58.81
CA THR A 146 -56.88 39.22 58.87
C THR A 146 -57.85 38.85 60.00
N GLY A 147 -58.11 37.56 60.20
CA GLY A 147 -58.88 37.03 61.33
C GLY A 147 -58.25 37.36 62.68
N LEU A 148 -56.93 37.21 62.84
CA LEU A 148 -56.22 37.57 64.07
C LEU A 148 -56.28 39.08 64.37
N VAL A 149 -56.14 39.93 63.34
CA VAL A 149 -56.30 41.39 63.48
C VAL A 149 -57.73 41.75 63.88
N SER A 150 -58.74 41.04 63.38
CA SER A 150 -60.13 41.25 63.81
C SER A 150 -60.39 40.80 65.24
N VAL A 151 -59.74 39.73 65.71
CA VAL A 151 -59.85 39.28 67.11
C VAL A 151 -59.28 40.34 68.06
N ASP A 152 -58.16 40.98 67.70
CA ASP A 152 -57.61 42.10 68.49
C ASP A 152 -58.56 43.31 68.60
N HIS A 153 -59.46 43.50 67.64
CA HIS A 153 -60.46 44.57 67.69
C HIS A 153 -61.74 44.22 68.49
N ASP A 154 -62.05 42.93 68.65
CA ASP A 154 -63.24 42.44 69.37
C ASP A 154 -62.94 41.91 70.79
N LEU A 155 -61.71 42.04 71.28
CA LEU A 155 -61.37 41.72 72.66
C LEU A 155 -62.06 42.71 73.64
N PRO A 156 -62.86 42.22 74.61
CA PRO A 156 -63.36 43.06 75.69
C PRO A 156 -62.18 43.65 76.47
N ARG A 157 -62.14 44.97 76.66
CA ARG A 157 -61.10 45.69 77.41
C ARG A 157 -61.03 45.36 78.91
N GLU A 158 -61.72 44.33 79.38
CA GLU A 158 -61.67 43.85 80.76
C GLU A 158 -61.29 42.37 80.79
N TYR A 159 -60.00 42.10 80.95
CA TYR A 159 -59.55 40.80 81.45
C TYR A 159 -59.73 40.80 82.97
N ILE A 160 -60.44 39.81 83.51
CA ILE A 160 -60.43 39.52 84.95
C ILE A 160 -59.04 38.99 85.29
N ASN A 161 -58.30 39.75 86.09
CA ASN A 161 -57.00 39.34 86.61
C ASN A 161 -57.19 38.23 87.65
N LEU A 162 -56.81 37.00 87.31
CA LEU A 162 -56.86 35.82 88.18
C LEU A 162 -55.65 35.65 89.10
N ALA A 163 -54.83 36.70 89.31
CA ALA A 163 -53.76 36.64 90.29
C ALA A 163 -54.35 36.53 91.73
N PRO A 164 -54.05 35.47 92.50
CA PRO A 164 -54.43 35.42 93.91
C PRO A 164 -53.65 36.48 94.68
N THR A 165 -54.36 37.47 95.23
CA THR A 165 -53.79 38.60 95.98
C THR A 165 -53.50 38.22 97.42
N THR A 166 -52.42 37.47 97.66
CA THR A 166 -51.82 37.41 99.01
C THR A 166 -50.30 37.27 98.94
N GLY A 167 -49.58 38.28 99.45
CA GLY A 167 -48.22 38.13 99.93
C GLY A 167 -47.16 38.92 99.15
N PRO A 168 -46.21 39.59 99.84
CA PRO A 168 -45.33 40.60 99.25
C PRO A 168 -44.11 39.98 98.55
N VAL A 169 -43.36 40.80 97.80
CA VAL A 169 -41.96 40.63 97.28
C VAL A 169 -41.91 40.53 95.74
N PRO A 170 -40.90 41.11 95.06
CA PRO A 170 -40.37 42.48 95.06
C PRO A 170 -40.50 43.12 93.66
N THR A 171 -40.37 44.46 93.56
CA THR A 171 -40.18 45.14 92.27
C THR A 171 -38.84 44.76 91.65
N ILE A 172 -38.86 43.97 90.59
CA ILE A 172 -37.79 43.91 89.60
C ILE A 172 -38.35 44.50 88.31
N VAL A 173 -37.90 45.71 88.01
CA VAL A 173 -38.13 46.40 86.74
C VAL A 173 -37.45 45.58 85.66
N LEU A 174 -38.24 44.99 84.76
CA LEU A 174 -37.74 44.26 83.60
C LEU A 174 -37.55 45.24 82.42
N GLU A 175 -36.59 46.15 82.54
CA GLU A 175 -35.91 46.73 81.38
C GLU A 175 -35.01 45.64 80.79
N ARG A 176 -35.56 44.72 79.98
CA ARG A 176 -34.74 43.79 79.17
C ARG A 176 -35.44 43.01 78.06
N VAL A 177 -36.56 43.52 77.53
CA VAL A 177 -37.23 42.89 76.36
C VAL A 177 -37.11 43.75 75.09
N VAL A 178 -36.61 44.98 75.17
CA VAL A 178 -36.47 45.86 73.98
C VAL A 178 -35.09 45.74 73.31
N GLU A 179 -34.09 45.12 73.95
CA GLU A 179 -32.78 44.89 73.34
C GLU A 179 -32.71 43.57 72.54
N ALA A 180 -33.53 42.56 72.89
CA ALA A 180 -33.56 41.29 72.17
C ALA A 180 -34.22 41.35 70.78
N PHE A 181 -35.04 42.38 70.51
CA PHE A 181 -35.61 42.60 69.17
C PHE A 181 -34.73 43.49 68.28
N LYS A 182 -33.77 44.23 68.84
CA LYS A 182 -32.82 45.04 68.06
C LYS A 182 -31.58 44.28 67.59
N GLU A 183 -31.23 43.18 68.25
CA GLU A 183 -30.14 42.28 67.81
C GLU A 183 -30.60 41.22 66.80
N ALA A 184 -31.91 40.99 66.63
CA ALA A 184 -32.46 40.08 65.61
C ALA A 184 -32.72 40.76 64.25
N GLU A 185 -32.54 42.08 64.15
CA GLU A 185 -32.72 42.87 62.93
C GLU A 185 -31.38 43.27 62.27
N ALA A 186 -30.27 42.68 62.75
CA ALA A 186 -28.90 42.89 62.27
C ALA A 186 -28.23 41.63 61.70
N GLU A 187 -28.97 40.54 61.49
CA GLU A 187 -28.54 39.45 60.59
C GLU A 187 -29.26 39.63 59.26
N GLU A 188 -28.50 40.08 58.25
CA GLU A 188 -28.91 40.00 56.86
C GLU A 188 -29.30 38.54 56.56
N PRO A 189 -30.49 38.26 56.00
CA PRO A 189 -30.75 36.91 55.51
C PRO A 189 -29.75 36.64 54.39
N GLU A 190 -28.91 35.60 54.55
CA GLU A 190 -28.16 35.03 53.44
C GLU A 190 -29.15 34.79 52.30
N SER A 191 -29.00 35.60 51.25
CA SER A 191 -29.74 35.42 50.01
C SER A 191 -29.34 34.07 49.46
N ILE A 192 -30.18 33.05 49.70
CA ILE A 192 -30.21 31.87 48.85
C ILE A 192 -30.55 32.43 47.47
N GLU A 193 -29.57 32.47 46.57
CA GLU A 193 -29.75 32.86 45.18
C GLU A 193 -30.81 31.94 44.57
N LEU A 194 -32.06 32.42 44.59
CA LEU A 194 -33.12 31.98 43.72
C LEU A 194 -32.55 32.10 42.31
N PHE A 195 -32.28 30.96 41.68
CA PHE A 195 -31.86 30.84 40.28
C PHE A 195 -32.50 31.94 39.44
N ASP A 196 -31.69 32.94 39.10
CA ASP A 196 -32.07 34.06 38.28
C ASP A 196 -32.23 33.53 36.85
N HIS A 197 -33.48 33.29 36.49
CA HIS A 197 -33.91 32.77 35.19
C HIS A 197 -33.88 33.85 34.10
N THR A 198 -33.18 34.97 34.36
CA THR A 198 -32.97 36.05 33.39
C THR A 198 -31.53 36.18 32.88
N LYS A 199 -30.62 35.30 33.31
CA LYS A 199 -29.37 35.00 32.59
C LYS A 199 -29.46 33.63 31.93
N LEU A 200 -30.23 33.57 30.87
CA LEU A 200 -29.84 32.73 29.74
C LEU A 200 -28.54 33.34 29.23
N GLU A 201 -27.40 32.87 29.74
CA GLU A 201 -26.24 32.75 28.87
C GLU A 201 -26.76 31.98 27.67
N GLU A 202 -26.79 32.65 26.53
CA GLU A 202 -26.77 31.99 25.23
C GLU A 202 -25.62 30.99 25.32
N ILE A 203 -25.98 29.73 25.57
CA ILE A 203 -25.13 28.61 25.21
C ILE A 203 -25.10 28.71 23.68
N GLU A 204 -24.19 29.53 23.17
CA GLU A 204 -23.66 29.35 21.84
C GLU A 204 -23.33 27.85 21.75
N PRO A 205 -23.92 27.11 20.80
CA PRO A 205 -23.51 25.73 20.62
C PRO A 205 -22.01 25.77 20.30
N GLU A 206 -21.19 25.34 21.27
CA GLU A 206 -19.78 25.06 21.06
C GLU A 206 -19.65 24.32 19.73
N ALA A 207 -18.86 24.94 18.86
CA ALA A 207 -18.61 24.53 17.50
C ALA A 207 -18.26 23.04 17.40
N THR A 208 -19.25 22.20 17.09
CA THR A 208 -19.06 20.85 16.55
C THR A 208 -19.56 20.73 15.12
N GLN A 209 -19.66 21.84 14.39
CA GLN A 209 -20.03 21.86 12.98
C GLN A 209 -19.07 22.74 12.18
N GLU A 210 -17.93 22.16 11.83
CA GLU A 210 -17.16 22.55 10.63
C GLU A 210 -16.26 21.41 10.09
N VAL A 211 -16.17 20.26 10.77
CA VAL A 211 -15.32 19.12 10.31
C VAL A 211 -16.05 18.14 9.36
N VAL A 212 -17.35 18.32 9.10
CA VAL A 212 -18.15 17.36 8.29
C VAL A 212 -18.55 17.92 6.91
N VAL A 213 -18.18 19.16 6.57
CA VAL A 213 -18.49 19.74 5.25
C VAL A 213 -17.30 19.67 4.29
N GLU A 214 -16.04 19.74 4.76
CA GLU A 214 -14.87 19.56 3.86
C GLU A 214 -14.73 18.14 3.30
N VAL A 215 -15.24 17.11 3.98
CA VAL A 215 -15.13 15.72 3.50
C VAL A 215 -16.13 15.41 2.36
N VAL A 216 -17.14 16.26 2.14
CA VAL A 216 -18.13 16.05 1.07
C VAL A 216 -17.74 16.81 -0.21
N GLU A 217 -16.98 17.90 -0.13
CA GLU A 217 -16.47 18.60 -1.34
C GLU A 217 -15.27 17.86 -1.97
N GLU A 218 -14.43 17.17 -1.19
CA GLU A 218 -13.27 16.43 -1.74
C GLU A 218 -13.66 15.14 -2.49
N ILE A 219 -14.88 14.61 -2.31
CA ILE A 219 -15.36 13.39 -2.99
C ILE A 219 -16.11 13.71 -4.30
N VAL A 220 -16.55 14.96 -4.50
CA VAL A 220 -17.28 15.35 -5.72
C VAL A 220 -16.34 15.82 -6.84
N GLU A 221 -15.14 16.32 -6.52
CA GLU A 221 -14.19 16.81 -7.54
C GLU A 221 -13.37 15.70 -8.23
N VAL A 222 -13.28 14.50 -7.63
CA VAL A 222 -12.48 13.37 -8.19
C VAL A 222 -13.27 12.51 -9.19
N VAL A 223 -14.59 12.71 -9.34
CA VAL A 223 -15.45 11.88 -10.21
C VAL A 223 -15.88 12.58 -11.50
N VAL A 224 -15.39 13.81 -11.78
CA VAL A 224 -15.85 14.58 -12.97
C VAL A 224 -14.87 14.55 -14.16
N ASP A 225 -13.63 14.05 -14.00
CA ASP A 225 -12.64 14.08 -15.10
C ASP A 225 -12.52 12.79 -15.94
N VAL A 226 -13.43 11.82 -15.78
CA VAL A 226 -13.45 10.62 -16.63
C VAL A 226 -14.87 10.17 -16.98
N VAL A 227 -15.66 11.00 -17.67
CA VAL A 227 -16.68 10.51 -18.63
C VAL A 227 -16.84 11.54 -19.75
N ASP A 228 -16.83 11.01 -20.96
CA ASP A 228 -16.83 11.67 -22.26
C ASP A 228 -17.80 12.85 -22.47
N VAL A 229 -17.28 13.74 -23.32
CA VAL A 229 -18.02 14.61 -24.24
C VAL A 229 -19.12 13.82 -24.95
N VAL A 230 -20.37 14.06 -24.58
CA VAL A 230 -21.52 13.82 -25.45
C VAL A 230 -22.40 15.07 -25.34
N GLU A 231 -22.46 15.81 -26.45
CA GLU A 231 -23.48 16.83 -26.68
C GLU A 231 -24.86 16.17 -26.62
N GLU A 232 -25.70 16.59 -25.67
CA GLU A 232 -27.13 16.41 -25.79
C GLU A 232 -27.84 17.68 -25.31
N ALA A 233 -28.45 18.36 -26.27
CA ALA A 233 -29.18 19.60 -26.10
C ALA A 233 -30.46 19.37 -25.28
N ALA A 234 -30.67 20.20 -24.25
CA ALA A 234 -31.97 20.35 -23.59
C ALA A 234 -32.66 21.64 -24.09
N PRO A 235 -34.00 21.61 -24.28
CA PRO A 235 -34.75 22.68 -24.93
C PRO A 235 -35.00 23.87 -23.99
N VAL A 236 -34.93 25.07 -24.56
CA VAL A 236 -35.31 26.34 -23.93
C VAL A 236 -36.78 26.63 -24.23
N GLU A 237 -37.58 26.85 -23.19
CA GLU A 237 -38.94 27.40 -23.29
C GLU A 237 -38.93 28.88 -22.82
N GLU A 238 -39.38 29.74 -23.74
CA GLU A 238 -39.96 31.08 -23.61
C GLU A 238 -39.19 32.20 -22.88
N VAL A 239 -38.84 33.28 -23.60
CA VAL A 239 -39.61 34.54 -23.61
C VAL A 239 -39.33 35.34 -24.91
N LEU A 240 -40.43 35.79 -25.50
CA LEU A 240 -40.69 36.68 -26.65
C LEU A 240 -39.72 37.86 -26.86
N ILE A 241 -39.47 38.21 -28.13
CA ILE A 241 -39.84 39.49 -28.80
C ILE A 241 -39.34 39.49 -30.26
N GLU A 242 -40.31 39.65 -31.19
CA GLU A 242 -40.35 40.38 -32.47
C GLU A 242 -39.11 40.43 -33.40
N VAL A 243 -39.14 40.35 -34.74
CA VAL A 243 -40.16 40.39 -35.82
C VAL A 243 -39.40 40.11 -37.15
N GLU A 244 -40.13 39.62 -38.17
CA GLU A 244 -39.84 39.63 -39.63
C GLU A 244 -38.88 38.56 -40.23
N ALA A 245 -39.40 37.56 -40.97
CA ALA A 245 -39.77 37.59 -42.41
C ALA A 245 -38.54 37.23 -43.31
N ILE A 246 -38.49 36.29 -44.27
CA ILE A 246 -39.42 35.65 -45.21
C ILE A 246 -38.77 34.36 -45.77
N GLU A 247 -39.57 33.30 -45.87
CA GLU A 247 -39.70 32.26 -46.92
C GLU A 247 -38.51 31.67 -47.72
N ALA A 248 -38.45 30.33 -47.67
CA ALA A 248 -38.74 29.40 -48.79
C ALA A 248 -37.62 28.60 -49.49
N ALA A 249 -38.10 27.40 -49.86
CA ALA A 249 -37.70 26.47 -50.93
C ALA A 249 -36.61 25.44 -50.58
N THR A 250 -36.95 24.20 -50.19
CA THR A 250 -37.46 23.05 -50.98
C THR A 250 -36.52 22.49 -52.07
N VAL A 251 -36.09 21.26 -51.79
CA VAL A 251 -36.09 20.07 -52.68
C VAL A 251 -34.94 19.94 -53.69
N VAL A 252 -34.40 18.71 -53.74
CA VAL A 252 -33.94 17.91 -54.89
C VAL A 252 -32.60 17.21 -54.58
N GLU A 253 -32.65 15.91 -54.23
CA GLU A 253 -31.65 14.91 -54.67
C GLU A 253 -31.87 14.64 -56.18
N PRO A 254 -30.89 14.25 -57.03
CA PRO A 254 -29.91 13.19 -56.71
C PRO A 254 -28.53 13.26 -57.44
N ARG A 255 -27.71 12.22 -57.18
CA ARG A 255 -26.81 11.51 -58.12
C ARG A 255 -25.28 11.67 -57.96
N VAL A 256 -24.68 10.57 -57.48
CA VAL A 256 -23.41 9.89 -57.85
C VAL A 256 -22.35 10.69 -58.61
N VAL A 257 -21.17 10.86 -58.00
CA VAL A 257 -19.84 10.79 -58.64
C VAL A 257 -18.82 10.26 -57.62
N VAL A 258 -17.98 9.31 -58.04
CA VAL A 258 -16.81 8.78 -57.33
C VAL A 258 -15.59 9.56 -57.79
N GLU A 259 -14.79 10.13 -56.88
CA GLU A 259 -13.34 10.36 -57.05
C GLU A 259 -12.63 10.39 -55.68
N ASP A 260 -11.52 9.66 -55.59
CA ASP A 260 -10.53 9.71 -54.51
C ASP A 260 -9.71 11.00 -54.59
N GLU A 261 -9.49 11.70 -53.47
CA GLU A 261 -8.21 12.41 -53.21
C GLU A 261 -8.03 12.86 -51.74
N LYS A 262 -6.95 12.35 -51.15
CA LYS A 262 -6.06 12.83 -50.05
C LYS A 262 -6.35 14.18 -49.38
N SER A 263 -6.35 14.20 -48.04
CA SER A 263 -5.63 15.19 -47.20
C SER A 263 -5.55 14.67 -45.76
N ASN A 264 -4.37 14.45 -45.18
CA ASN A 264 -3.42 15.40 -44.56
C ASN A 264 -3.60 15.46 -43.03
N VAL A 265 -2.98 14.51 -42.31
CA VAL A 265 -2.72 14.65 -40.87
C VAL A 265 -1.22 14.78 -40.69
N VAL A 266 -0.83 15.96 -40.19
CA VAL A 266 0.54 16.39 -39.90
C VAL A 266 1.01 15.72 -38.61
N ASN A 267 1.91 14.74 -38.70
CA ASN A 267 2.66 14.22 -37.55
C ASN A 267 3.78 15.20 -37.17
N LEU A 268 3.45 16.13 -36.29
CA LEU A 268 4.38 16.99 -35.56
C LEU A 268 4.96 16.20 -34.38
N PHE A 269 6.03 15.42 -34.56
CA PHE A 269 7.07 15.15 -33.54
C PHE A 269 8.23 14.37 -34.19
N SER A 270 9.18 15.09 -34.79
CA SER A 270 10.52 14.58 -35.10
C SER A 270 11.52 15.74 -35.03
N LYS A 271 12.34 15.73 -33.96
CA LYS A 271 13.65 16.38 -33.84
C LYS A 271 14.50 15.41 -33.02
N GLU A 272 15.30 14.57 -33.66
CA GLU A 272 16.71 14.81 -34.01
C GLU A 272 17.59 15.20 -32.81
N ARG A 273 18.48 14.28 -32.42
CA ARG A 273 19.79 14.61 -31.85
C ARG A 273 20.88 14.03 -32.77
N PRO A 274 21.98 14.78 -32.98
CA PRO A 274 22.94 14.50 -34.05
C PRO A 274 24.03 13.51 -33.62
N ARG A 275 24.50 12.75 -34.61
CA ARG A 275 25.68 11.87 -34.58
C ARG A 275 26.92 12.66 -35.00
N PRO A 276 28.12 12.41 -34.41
CA PRO A 276 29.37 12.75 -35.05
C PRO A 276 30.13 11.49 -35.51
N GLU A 277 30.84 11.63 -36.63
CA GLU A 277 31.70 10.63 -37.25
C GLU A 277 33.17 10.71 -36.79
N THR A 278 33.73 9.52 -36.60
CA THR A 278 35.11 9.04 -36.88
C THR A 278 36.34 9.84 -36.42
N SER A 279 37.18 9.16 -35.61
CA SER A 279 38.61 9.03 -35.89
C SER A 279 39.16 7.71 -35.34
N VAL A 280 40.11 7.16 -36.08
CA VAL A 280 40.80 5.88 -35.90
C VAL A 280 42.04 6.10 -35.03
N GLU A 281 42.32 5.21 -34.08
CA GLU A 281 43.69 4.82 -33.72
C GLU A 281 43.69 3.42 -33.06
N VAL A 282 44.69 2.63 -33.45
CA VAL A 282 44.86 1.19 -33.23
C VAL A 282 46.05 0.98 -32.29
N ASN A 283 45.92 0.15 -31.24
CA ASN A 283 46.87 -0.95 -30.97
C ASN A 283 46.35 -1.92 -29.86
N PRO A 284 46.76 -3.21 -29.88
CA PRO A 284 46.06 -4.33 -29.23
C PRO A 284 46.81 -4.96 -28.04
N GLU A 285 46.08 -5.70 -27.20
CA GLU A 285 46.64 -6.79 -26.36
C GLU A 285 45.63 -7.98 -26.28
N HIS A 286 45.94 -9.05 -27.04
CA HIS A 286 45.82 -10.51 -26.82
C HIS A 286 44.63 -11.19 -26.06
N PRO A 287 44.44 -12.53 -26.17
CA PRO A 287 44.68 -13.45 -27.30
C PRO A 287 43.47 -14.36 -27.63
N SER A 288 43.50 -14.89 -28.85
CA SER A 288 42.60 -15.88 -29.46
C SER A 288 42.59 -17.24 -28.75
N VAL A 289 41.41 -17.83 -28.53
CA VAL A 289 41.23 -19.26 -28.25
C VAL A 289 40.50 -19.93 -29.41
N ASP A 290 41.10 -21.04 -29.84
CA ASP A 290 40.81 -21.90 -30.97
C ASP A 290 39.37 -22.45 -31.03
N LYS A 291 38.85 -22.53 -32.25
CA LYS A 291 37.64 -23.28 -32.61
C LYS A 291 38.04 -24.70 -33.04
N THR A 292 37.65 -25.71 -32.27
CA THR A 292 37.55 -27.09 -32.76
C THR A 292 36.08 -27.43 -33.00
N VAL A 293 35.69 -27.53 -34.27
CA VAL A 293 34.38 -28.03 -34.72
C VAL A 293 34.51 -29.54 -34.93
N ALA A 294 33.72 -30.33 -34.21
CA ALA A 294 33.56 -31.77 -34.42
C ALA A 294 32.44 -32.07 -35.45
N PRO A 295 32.55 -33.11 -36.29
CA PRO A 295 31.52 -33.46 -37.25
C PRO A 295 30.35 -34.21 -36.57
N LYS A 296 29.12 -33.87 -36.96
CA LYS A 296 27.89 -34.57 -36.53
C LYS A 296 27.76 -35.89 -37.30
N SER A 297 27.64 -37.01 -36.59
CA SER A 297 27.27 -38.32 -37.16
C SER A 297 25.89 -38.75 -36.65
N GLU A 298 24.95 -39.02 -37.56
CA GLU A 298 23.55 -39.38 -37.30
C GLU A 298 23.36 -40.76 -36.60
N GLY A 299 24.43 -41.53 -36.38
CA GLY A 299 24.36 -42.84 -35.70
C GLY A 299 24.10 -42.78 -34.18
N ASN A 300 24.31 -41.63 -33.53
CA ASN A 300 24.16 -41.52 -32.08
C ASN A 300 22.71 -41.31 -31.62
N ALA A 301 21.82 -40.80 -32.48
CA ALA A 301 20.43 -40.55 -32.11
C ALA A 301 19.66 -41.87 -31.90
N GLN A 302 19.78 -42.83 -32.84
CA GLN A 302 19.16 -44.15 -32.70
C GLN A 302 19.75 -44.97 -31.55
N ALA A 303 21.03 -44.80 -31.22
CA ALA A 303 21.66 -45.50 -30.09
C ALA A 303 21.14 -44.98 -28.74
N VAL A 304 20.94 -43.66 -28.63
CA VAL A 304 20.39 -43.00 -27.45
C VAL A 304 18.90 -43.31 -27.30
N GLU A 305 18.14 -43.36 -28.39
CA GLU A 305 16.71 -43.70 -28.36
C GLU A 305 16.47 -45.18 -27.98
N ASN A 306 17.31 -46.10 -28.45
CA ASN A 306 17.31 -47.50 -28.02
C ASN A 306 17.76 -47.68 -26.55
N LEU A 307 18.62 -46.79 -26.04
CA LEU A 307 19.02 -46.77 -24.63
C LEU A 307 17.87 -46.28 -23.73
N PHE A 308 17.12 -45.26 -24.18
CA PHE A 308 15.92 -44.78 -23.48
C PHE A 308 14.73 -45.74 -23.59
N ALA A 309 14.61 -46.53 -24.66
CA ALA A 309 13.65 -47.63 -24.74
C ALA A 309 13.97 -48.73 -23.71
N ARG A 310 15.24 -49.13 -23.61
CA ARG A 310 15.72 -50.10 -22.60
C ARG A 310 15.57 -49.61 -21.16
N LEU A 311 15.77 -48.31 -20.92
CA LEU A 311 15.54 -47.70 -19.60
C LEU A 311 14.05 -47.67 -19.24
N ARG A 312 13.15 -47.45 -20.22
CA ARG A 312 11.70 -47.47 -20.00
C ARG A 312 11.19 -48.88 -19.71
N GLU A 313 11.65 -49.91 -20.43
CA GLU A 313 11.33 -51.31 -20.11
C GLU A 313 11.87 -51.73 -18.74
N ALA A 314 13.10 -51.34 -18.39
CA ALA A 314 13.71 -51.66 -17.09
C ALA A 314 13.03 -50.95 -15.90
N THR A 315 12.38 -49.79 -16.11
CA THR A 315 11.62 -49.09 -15.05
C THR A 315 10.21 -49.66 -14.85
N VAL A 316 9.57 -50.19 -15.90
CA VAL A 316 8.22 -50.76 -15.80
C VAL A 316 8.24 -52.14 -15.13
N ASP A 317 9.26 -52.97 -15.40
CA ASP A 317 9.41 -54.28 -14.75
C ASP A 317 9.85 -54.20 -13.27
N LYS A 318 10.50 -53.11 -12.87
CA LYS A 318 10.97 -52.88 -11.49
C LYS A 318 9.95 -52.15 -10.61
N ALA A 319 8.96 -51.48 -11.21
CA ALA A 319 7.81 -50.90 -10.50
C ALA A 319 6.66 -51.91 -10.29
N ALA A 320 6.53 -52.92 -11.16
CA ALA A 320 5.52 -53.97 -11.02
C ALA A 320 5.88 -55.11 -10.03
N SER A 321 7.14 -55.23 -9.63
CA SER A 321 7.64 -56.34 -8.78
C SER A 321 7.79 -56.01 -7.28
N ASN A 322 7.56 -54.76 -6.86
CA ASN A 322 7.69 -54.34 -5.45
C ASN A 322 6.37 -54.12 -4.70
N ALA A 323 5.24 -54.59 -5.26
CA ALA A 323 3.92 -54.48 -4.63
C ALA A 323 3.26 -55.83 -4.33
N VAL A 324 4.01 -56.88 -3.94
CA VAL A 324 3.44 -58.07 -3.27
C VAL A 324 4.45 -58.73 -2.31
N SER A 325 4.00 -58.97 -1.07
CA SER A 325 4.59 -59.75 0.03
C SER A 325 5.79 -59.10 0.75
N GLY A 326 5.83 -58.98 2.08
CA GLY A 326 5.28 -59.85 3.12
C GLY A 326 6.49 -60.32 3.96
N GLY A 327 6.63 -59.78 5.18
CA GLY A 327 7.90 -59.73 5.89
C GLY A 327 8.47 -61.06 6.40
N LYS A 328 9.77 -61.04 6.73
CA LYS A 328 10.33 -61.74 7.90
C LYS A 328 11.72 -61.22 8.29
N VAL A 329 11.86 -61.02 9.60
CA VAL A 329 13.05 -60.70 10.40
C VAL A 329 14.20 -61.69 10.19
N VAL A 330 15.44 -61.20 10.02
CA VAL A 330 16.69 -61.84 10.53
C VAL A 330 17.76 -60.75 10.79
N GLU A 331 18.33 -60.77 11.99
CA GLU A 331 19.47 -59.96 12.46
C GLU A 331 20.74 -60.87 12.58
N PRO A 332 21.95 -60.39 12.94
CA PRO A 332 23.03 -60.01 12.02
C PRO A 332 24.30 -60.89 12.15
N ARG A 333 25.21 -60.86 11.16
CA ARG A 333 26.61 -61.30 11.34
C ARG A 333 27.63 -60.43 10.61
N LYS A 334 28.59 -59.94 11.41
CA LYS A 334 29.84 -59.21 11.07
C LYS A 334 30.79 -60.02 10.18
N SER A 335 31.55 -59.34 9.30
CA SER A 335 33.02 -59.26 9.42
C SER A 335 33.64 -58.18 8.51
N THR A 336 34.35 -57.24 9.16
CA THR A 336 35.65 -56.62 8.83
C THR A 336 36.10 -56.41 7.37
N LYS A 337 36.42 -55.16 6.99
CA LYS A 337 37.80 -54.59 6.92
C LYS A 337 37.78 -53.10 6.51
N LYS A 338 38.78 -52.37 7.02
CA LYS A 338 39.00 -50.92 6.94
C LYS A 338 39.39 -50.43 5.54
N ALA A 339 38.92 -49.24 5.15
CA ALA A 339 39.68 -48.27 4.37
C ALA A 339 39.16 -46.86 4.72
N ASP A 340 40.05 -46.00 5.19
CA ASP A 340 39.82 -44.57 5.40
C ASP A 340 39.50 -43.90 4.06
N VAL A 341 38.33 -43.28 3.97
CA VAL A 341 38.06 -42.21 3.01
C VAL A 341 37.40 -41.10 3.80
N VAL A 342 38.07 -39.94 3.79
CA VAL A 342 37.58 -38.66 4.30
C VAL A 342 36.21 -38.42 3.68
N LYS A 343 35.17 -38.54 4.51
CA LYS A 343 33.80 -38.23 4.14
C LYS A 343 33.64 -36.73 4.34
N GLU A 344 33.88 -35.95 3.29
CA GLU A 344 33.14 -34.70 3.13
C GLU A 344 31.66 -35.06 3.23
N THR A 345 31.09 -34.78 4.39
CA THR A 345 29.64 -34.84 4.58
C THR A 345 29.06 -33.70 3.77
N ALA A 346 28.85 -33.94 2.48
CA ALA A 346 27.77 -33.32 1.74
C ALA A 346 26.49 -33.73 2.48
N THR A 347 26.10 -32.90 3.45
CA THR A 347 24.80 -32.97 4.09
C THR A 347 23.80 -32.90 2.95
N THR A 348 23.10 -34.01 2.70
CA THR A 348 21.94 -34.03 1.84
C THR A 348 20.96 -33.02 2.42
N VAL A 349 20.90 -31.83 1.81
CA VAL A 349 19.88 -30.83 2.09
C VAL A 349 18.58 -31.51 1.65
N ALA A 350 17.84 -32.03 2.63
CA ALA A 350 16.44 -32.36 2.41
C ALA A 350 15.78 -31.10 1.84
N PRO A 351 14.90 -31.19 0.83
CA PRO A 351 14.21 -30.03 0.30
C PRO A 351 13.48 -29.37 1.48
N VAL A 352 14.02 -28.25 1.95
CA VAL A 352 13.45 -27.47 3.04
C VAL A 352 12.21 -26.85 2.42
N GLN A 353 11.04 -27.36 2.76
CA GLN A 353 9.81 -26.67 2.39
C GLN A 353 9.86 -25.31 3.09
N PRO A 354 9.60 -24.20 2.38
CA PRO A 354 9.54 -22.88 2.99
C PRO A 354 8.52 -22.98 4.13
N MET A 355 9.00 -22.77 5.36
CA MET A 355 8.14 -22.77 6.52
C MET A 355 7.16 -21.61 6.32
N HIS A 356 5.87 -21.95 6.21
CA HIS A 356 4.83 -20.97 5.95
C HIS A 356 3.82 -21.06 7.08
N ASP A 357 3.83 -20.06 7.95
CA ASP A 357 2.89 -19.95 9.05
C ASP A 357 2.00 -18.73 8.85
N ALA A 358 0.85 -18.93 8.21
CA ALA A 358 -0.14 -17.87 7.98
C ALA A 358 -0.62 -17.23 9.30
N SER A 359 -0.59 -17.96 10.42
CA SER A 359 -0.98 -17.42 11.71
C SER A 359 0.02 -16.40 12.26
N ALA A 360 1.31 -16.56 11.95
CA ALA A 360 2.35 -15.62 12.35
C ALA A 360 2.24 -14.28 11.62
N PHE A 361 1.88 -14.30 10.33
CA PHE A 361 1.60 -13.08 9.56
C PHE A 361 0.35 -12.36 10.08
N ALA A 362 -0.75 -13.10 10.30
CA ALA A 362 -1.97 -12.52 10.87
C ALA A 362 -1.73 -11.87 12.24
N GLN A 363 -0.94 -12.51 13.11
CA GLN A 363 -0.57 -11.94 14.41
C GLN A 363 0.23 -10.65 14.28
N ARG A 364 1.21 -10.60 13.35
CA ARG A 364 1.97 -9.38 13.09
C ARG A 364 1.02 -8.26 12.63
N ASP A 365 0.16 -8.55 11.66
CA ASP A 365 -0.71 -7.54 11.05
C ASP A 365 -1.72 -6.99 12.07
N GLU A 366 -2.27 -7.85 12.94
CA GLU A 366 -3.13 -7.43 14.06
C GLU A 366 -2.41 -6.47 15.02
N VAL A 367 -1.13 -6.77 15.33
CA VAL A 367 -0.30 -5.93 16.19
C VAL A 367 0.08 -4.61 15.50
N LEU A 368 0.40 -4.64 14.21
CA LEU A 368 0.89 -3.48 13.47
C LEU A 368 -0.21 -2.52 13.04
N ALA A 369 -1.42 -2.99 12.74
CA ALA A 369 -2.53 -2.16 12.27
C ALA A 369 -2.78 -0.90 13.14
N PRO A 370 -2.96 -0.99 14.48
CA PRO A 370 -3.17 0.22 15.29
C PRO A 370 -1.91 1.09 15.39
N VAL A 371 -0.72 0.49 15.30
CA VAL A 371 0.57 1.19 15.38
C VAL A 371 0.81 2.02 14.12
N VAL A 372 0.55 1.45 12.94
CA VAL A 372 0.65 2.13 11.63
C VAL A 372 -0.25 3.37 11.59
N VAL A 373 -1.51 3.25 12.03
CA VAL A 373 -2.43 4.39 12.08
C VAL A 373 -1.92 5.50 13.02
N ALA A 374 -1.40 5.12 14.18
CA ALA A 374 -0.84 6.07 15.14
C ALA A 374 0.42 6.78 14.59
N MET A 375 1.35 6.03 13.99
CA MET A 375 2.55 6.55 13.35
C MET A 375 2.20 7.51 12.21
N SER A 376 1.32 7.12 11.29
CA SER A 376 0.89 7.97 10.17
C SER A 376 0.32 9.29 10.67
N ARG A 377 -0.56 9.27 11.67
CA ARG A 377 -1.12 10.50 12.26
C ARG A 377 -0.05 11.39 12.89
N LYS A 378 0.90 10.82 13.62
CA LYS A 378 1.99 11.58 14.28
C LYS A 378 2.94 12.17 13.24
N LEU A 379 3.39 11.41 12.24
CA LEU A 379 4.27 11.92 11.19
C LEU A 379 3.58 12.97 10.31
N LYS A 380 2.29 12.80 9.98
CA LYS A 380 1.50 13.83 9.27
C LYS A 380 1.39 15.13 10.06
N ARG A 381 1.35 15.06 11.40
CA ARG A 381 1.39 16.24 12.28
C ARG A 381 2.78 16.88 12.27
N VAL A 382 3.85 16.10 12.40
CA VAL A 382 5.23 16.59 12.32
C VAL A 382 5.48 17.32 11.00
N LEU A 383 5.01 16.78 9.87
CA LEU A 383 5.09 17.47 8.57
C LEU A 383 4.33 18.79 8.55
N ALA A 384 3.12 18.84 9.11
CA ALA A 384 2.31 20.05 9.13
C ALA A 384 2.97 21.14 10.00
N ASP A 385 3.52 20.76 11.14
CA ASP A 385 4.25 21.66 12.02
C ASP A 385 5.53 22.16 11.35
N GLU A 386 6.29 21.27 10.70
CA GLU A 386 7.47 21.63 9.91
C GLU A 386 7.15 22.55 8.73
N GLU A 387 6.06 22.28 7.99
CA GLU A 387 5.59 23.15 6.90
C GLU A 387 5.30 24.56 7.43
N ASN A 388 4.61 24.67 8.57
CA ASN A 388 4.31 25.96 9.19
C ASN A 388 5.58 26.70 9.62
N GLU A 389 6.53 26.01 10.24
CA GLU A 389 7.83 26.57 10.64
C GLU A 389 8.64 27.06 9.42
N VAL A 390 8.67 26.27 8.34
CA VAL A 390 9.37 26.63 7.09
C VAL A 390 8.71 27.84 6.42
N LEU A 391 7.38 27.89 6.38
CA LEU A 391 6.66 29.04 5.85
C LEU A 391 6.84 30.30 6.71
N GLU A 392 6.88 30.16 8.03
CA GLU A 392 7.20 31.26 8.94
C GLU A 392 8.63 31.75 8.73
N TYR A 393 9.58 30.82 8.56
CA TYR A 393 10.98 31.14 8.22
C TYR A 393 11.07 31.98 6.94
N LEU A 394 10.32 31.62 5.89
CA LEU A 394 10.30 32.35 4.61
C LEU A 394 9.69 33.76 4.72
N ARG A 395 8.68 33.93 5.58
CA ARG A 395 8.09 35.26 5.87
C ARG A 395 9.06 36.15 6.63
N GLY A 396 9.92 35.57 7.46
CA GLY A 396 10.95 36.29 8.22
C GLY A 396 12.05 36.90 7.36
N LYS A 397 12.75 37.93 7.84
CA LYS A 397 13.83 38.64 7.09
C LYS A 397 15.17 37.87 7.03
N LYS A 398 15.16 36.54 7.14
CA LYS A 398 16.38 35.73 7.12
C LYS A 398 16.94 35.64 5.69
N ASN A 399 18.27 35.68 5.55
CA ASN A 399 18.95 35.73 4.25
C ASN A 399 19.40 34.35 3.74
N ALA A 400 19.54 33.36 4.62
CA ALA A 400 19.92 32.00 4.24
C ALA A 400 18.68 31.22 3.80
N LEU A 401 18.52 31.02 2.49
CA LEU A 401 17.45 30.22 1.88
C LEU A 401 18.02 28.87 1.46
N THR A 402 18.41 28.04 2.44
CA THR A 402 18.88 26.67 2.21
C THR A 402 18.05 25.71 3.05
N VAL A 403 17.94 24.44 2.63
CA VAL A 403 17.20 23.40 3.36
C VAL A 403 17.73 23.27 4.79
N ASP A 404 19.05 23.23 4.95
CA ASP A 404 19.69 23.10 6.27
C ASP A 404 19.39 24.29 7.19
N ALA A 405 19.25 25.50 6.64
CA ALA A 405 18.91 26.67 7.44
C ALA A 405 17.43 26.68 7.88
N MET A 406 16.55 26.04 7.10
CA MET A 406 15.12 25.97 7.37
C MET A 406 14.76 24.82 8.32
N VAL A 407 15.34 23.64 8.10
CA VAL A 407 14.92 22.39 8.77
C VAL A 407 16.05 21.75 9.60
N GLY A 408 17.23 22.38 9.66
CA GLY A 408 18.40 21.85 10.35
C GLY A 408 19.15 20.80 9.52
N GLU A 409 20.25 20.28 10.06
CA GLU A 409 21.05 19.23 9.41
C GLU A 409 20.28 17.90 9.28
N LEU A 410 20.72 17.03 8.36
CA LEU A 410 20.05 15.76 8.05
C LEU A 410 19.78 14.91 9.30
N GLU A 411 20.77 14.78 10.18
CA GLU A 411 20.65 13.94 11.38
C GLU A 411 19.64 14.52 12.39
N VAL A 412 19.63 15.84 12.56
CA VAL A 412 18.70 16.53 13.47
C VAL A 412 17.29 16.44 12.92
N HIS A 413 17.15 16.63 11.60
CA HIS A 413 15.89 16.50 10.90
C HIS A 413 15.34 15.08 11.03
N ALA A 414 16.15 14.06 10.79
CA ALA A 414 15.70 12.67 10.92
C ALA A 414 15.32 12.28 12.35
N LYS A 415 16.12 12.72 13.35
CA LYS A 415 15.80 12.51 14.76
C LYS A 415 14.45 13.09 15.17
N ARG A 416 14.07 14.27 14.65
CA ARG A 416 12.74 14.86 14.92
C ARG A 416 11.60 13.91 14.57
N TYR A 417 11.69 13.19 13.45
CA TYR A 417 10.68 12.21 13.05
C TYR A 417 10.77 10.95 13.89
N GLY A 418 11.97 10.41 14.13
CA GLY A 418 12.19 9.24 14.99
C GLY A 418 11.69 9.43 16.41
N ASP A 419 12.01 10.57 17.03
CA ASP A 419 11.57 10.92 18.39
C ASP A 419 10.04 10.98 18.50
N ALA A 420 9.37 11.54 17.48
CA ALA A 420 7.92 11.70 17.46
C ALA A 420 7.15 10.36 17.47
N ILE A 421 7.73 9.30 16.88
CA ILE A 421 7.13 7.96 16.82
C ILE A 421 7.89 6.92 17.65
N SER A 422 8.81 7.33 18.53
CA SER A 422 9.67 6.44 19.31
C SER A 422 8.88 5.45 20.19
N GLU A 423 7.76 5.88 20.76
CA GLU A 423 6.85 5.03 21.52
C GLU A 423 6.18 3.97 20.64
N ASP A 424 5.78 4.34 19.42
CA ASP A 424 5.11 3.45 18.48
C ASP A 424 6.10 2.44 17.88
N ILE A 425 7.34 2.87 17.59
CA ILE A 425 8.46 2.00 17.19
C ILE A 425 8.64 0.91 18.25
N MET A 426 8.66 1.30 19.52
CA MET A 426 8.79 0.35 20.62
C MET A 426 7.56 -0.52 20.83
N ALA A 427 6.35 -0.02 20.52
CA ALA A 427 5.13 -0.82 20.56
C ALA A 427 5.16 -1.93 19.49
N ALA A 428 5.52 -1.60 18.24
CA ALA A 428 5.72 -2.58 17.17
C ALA A 428 6.79 -3.62 17.54
N ALA A 429 7.95 -3.18 18.05
CA ALA A 429 9.03 -4.07 18.44
C ALA A 429 8.64 -5.03 19.58
N LYS A 430 7.94 -4.52 20.60
CA LYS A 430 7.45 -5.34 21.73
C LYS A 430 6.35 -6.30 21.33
N GLY A 431 5.61 -5.99 20.27
CA GLY A 431 4.65 -6.86 19.63
C GLY A 431 5.28 -8.17 19.12
N ALA A 432 6.50 -8.07 18.57
CA ALA A 432 7.27 -9.24 18.14
C ALA A 432 7.96 -9.96 19.31
N ALA A 433 8.60 -9.20 20.22
CA ALA A 433 9.24 -9.75 21.40
C ALA A 433 9.20 -8.78 22.58
N LYS A 434 8.57 -9.19 23.69
CA LYS A 434 8.43 -8.37 24.91
C LYS A 434 9.77 -7.94 25.53
N SER A 435 10.85 -8.66 25.24
CA SER A 435 12.22 -8.38 25.70
C SER A 435 12.97 -7.34 24.86
N ALA A 436 12.39 -6.84 23.77
CA ALA A 436 13.01 -5.86 22.89
C ALA A 436 13.39 -4.57 23.64
N LYS A 437 14.63 -4.09 23.44
CA LYS A 437 15.17 -2.89 24.08
C LYS A 437 15.30 -1.75 23.07
N ALA A 438 15.02 -0.54 23.54
CA ALA A 438 15.14 0.69 22.75
C ALA A 438 16.54 0.88 22.14
N THR A 439 17.59 0.53 22.88
CA THR A 439 18.99 0.64 22.43
C THR A 439 19.32 -0.16 21.18
N ASP A 440 18.58 -1.25 20.94
CA ASP A 440 18.87 -2.18 19.86
C ASP A 440 17.96 -1.94 18.63
N VAL A 441 16.80 -1.31 18.85
CA VAL A 441 15.76 -1.09 17.85
C VAL A 441 15.84 0.32 17.25
N ILE A 442 15.82 1.35 18.10
CA ILE A 442 15.66 2.75 17.67
C ILE A 442 16.77 3.17 16.68
N PRO A 443 18.07 2.91 16.93
CA PRO A 443 19.12 3.36 16.01
C PRO A 443 18.99 2.80 14.59
N THR A 444 18.53 1.56 14.44
CA THR A 444 18.34 0.94 13.11
C THR A 444 17.15 1.55 12.39
N VAL A 445 16.06 1.85 13.12
CA VAL A 445 14.86 2.46 12.54
C VAL A 445 15.10 3.93 12.19
N ASP A 446 15.85 4.67 13.01
CA ASP A 446 16.24 6.06 12.72
C ASP A 446 17.03 6.19 11.42
N VAL A 447 17.92 5.22 11.13
CA VAL A 447 18.64 5.17 9.86
C VAL A 447 17.68 4.98 8.69
N LEU A 448 16.66 4.12 8.82
CA LEU A 448 15.64 3.94 7.79
C LEU A 448 14.86 5.24 7.56
N ILE A 449 14.40 5.89 8.63
CA ILE A 449 13.68 7.18 8.57
C ILE A 449 14.55 8.23 7.86
N GLY A 450 15.83 8.31 8.20
CA GLY A 450 16.78 9.21 7.55
C GLY A 450 16.91 8.97 6.04
N VAL A 451 17.05 7.71 5.63
CA VAL A 451 17.32 7.33 4.24
C VAL A 451 16.06 7.36 3.37
N GLN A 452 14.94 6.85 3.84
CA GLN A 452 13.75 6.64 3.02
C GLN A 452 12.71 7.78 3.14
N LEU A 453 12.58 8.40 4.32
CA LEU A 453 11.61 9.48 4.54
C LEU A 453 12.25 10.86 4.39
N VAL A 454 13.34 11.11 5.12
CA VAL A 454 13.84 12.47 5.33
C VAL A 454 14.73 12.93 4.19
N LYS A 455 15.68 12.11 3.74
CA LYS A 455 16.58 12.47 2.64
C LYS A 455 15.81 12.76 1.33
N PRO A 456 14.83 11.95 0.89
CA PRO A 456 14.08 12.24 -0.34
C PRO A 456 13.17 13.48 -0.22
N LEU A 457 12.69 13.79 0.99
CA LEU A 457 11.98 15.05 1.26
C LEU A 457 12.94 16.23 1.11
N ARG A 458 14.12 16.18 1.75
CA ARG A 458 15.14 17.24 1.66
C ARG A 458 15.60 17.49 0.23
N ASP A 459 15.82 16.44 -0.55
CA ASP A 459 16.22 16.57 -1.96
C ASP A 459 15.14 17.29 -2.79
N ARG A 460 13.85 17.06 -2.51
CA ARG A 460 12.74 17.76 -3.17
C ARG A 460 12.61 19.20 -2.70
N LEU A 461 12.75 19.46 -1.39
CA LEU A 461 12.77 20.82 -0.85
C LEU A 461 13.95 21.63 -1.43
N ALA A 462 15.13 21.03 -1.53
CA ALA A 462 16.32 21.65 -2.13
C ALA A 462 16.06 22.05 -3.59
N LYS A 463 15.53 21.12 -4.39
CA LYS A 463 15.15 21.40 -5.79
C LYS A 463 14.12 22.52 -5.90
N ALA A 464 13.10 22.53 -5.03
CA ALA A 464 12.08 23.59 -5.01
C ALA A 464 12.69 24.95 -4.65
N ILE A 465 13.64 25.00 -3.74
CA ILE A 465 14.37 26.23 -3.38
C ILE A 465 15.23 26.72 -4.55
N GLU A 466 16.00 25.83 -5.17
CA GLU A 466 16.88 26.14 -6.31
C GLU A 466 16.10 26.70 -7.52
N GLN A 467 14.94 26.12 -7.82
CA GLN A 467 14.11 26.53 -8.97
C GLN A 467 13.49 27.92 -8.80
N ASN A 468 13.19 28.33 -7.56
CA ASN A 468 12.51 29.61 -7.28
C ASN A 468 13.50 30.74 -6.88
N GLY A 469 14.76 30.41 -6.58
CA GLY A 469 15.82 31.38 -6.33
C GLY A 469 15.51 32.34 -5.18
N THR A 470 15.27 33.62 -5.50
CA THR A 470 14.97 34.67 -4.51
C THR A 470 13.48 35.01 -4.38
N ASP A 471 12.61 34.44 -5.22
CA ASP A 471 11.18 34.69 -5.14
C ASP A 471 10.56 33.89 -3.98
N ARG A 472 10.38 34.57 -2.84
CA ARG A 472 9.84 33.97 -1.62
C ARG A 472 8.37 33.57 -1.75
N VAL A 473 7.60 34.25 -2.59
CA VAL A 473 6.17 33.95 -2.76
C VAL A 473 6.00 32.70 -3.61
N ALA A 474 6.73 32.61 -4.73
CA ALA A 474 6.76 31.42 -5.56
C ALA A 474 7.36 30.22 -4.80
N MET A 475 8.45 30.43 -4.05
CA MET A 475 9.07 29.40 -3.21
C MET A 475 8.09 28.88 -2.16
N ALA A 476 7.38 29.74 -1.44
CA ALA A 476 6.37 29.32 -0.47
C ALA A 476 5.27 28.45 -1.11
N LYS A 477 4.80 28.81 -2.32
CA LYS A 477 3.83 27.99 -3.06
C LYS A 477 4.40 26.62 -3.43
N ALA A 478 5.65 26.55 -3.89
CA ALA A 478 6.32 25.31 -4.26
C ALA A 478 6.54 24.39 -3.04
N LEU A 479 7.00 24.93 -1.90
CA LEU A 479 7.22 24.15 -0.68
C LEU A 479 5.92 23.55 -0.14
N ARG A 480 4.81 24.31 -0.13
CA ARG A 480 3.48 23.75 0.22
C ARG A 480 3.11 22.57 -0.67
N GLY A 481 3.40 22.66 -1.98
CA GLY A 481 3.17 21.57 -2.92
C GLY A 481 3.95 20.30 -2.55
N VAL A 482 5.23 20.47 -2.18
CA VAL A 482 6.07 19.35 -1.71
C VAL A 482 5.51 18.72 -0.43
N TYR A 483 5.19 19.52 0.58
CA TYR A 483 4.63 19.02 1.84
C TYR A 483 3.26 18.33 1.66
N ARG A 484 2.37 18.91 0.85
CA ARG A 484 1.06 18.30 0.52
C ARG A 484 1.24 16.95 -0.15
N GLN A 485 2.12 16.86 -1.17
CA GLN A 485 2.41 15.61 -1.85
C GLN A 485 3.01 14.57 -0.90
N TRP A 486 3.94 14.99 -0.04
CA TRP A 486 4.56 14.09 0.94
C TRP A 486 3.54 13.51 1.92
N LYS A 487 2.64 14.37 2.40
CA LYS A 487 1.59 14.02 3.36
C LYS A 487 0.55 13.05 2.77
N SER A 488 0.21 13.17 1.49
CA SER A 488 -0.83 12.35 0.85
C SER A 488 -0.32 11.06 0.21
N GLN A 489 0.87 11.08 -0.41
CA GLN A 489 1.35 9.96 -1.24
C GLN A 489 2.44 9.11 -0.58
N HIS A 490 3.30 9.72 0.26
CA HIS A 490 4.52 9.05 0.69
C HIS A 490 4.55 8.64 2.16
N ILE A 491 3.81 9.31 3.06
CA ILE A 491 3.85 8.92 4.48
C ILE A 491 3.34 7.49 4.69
N ASP A 492 2.20 7.14 4.11
CA ASP A 492 1.53 5.89 4.47
C ASP A 492 2.35 4.67 4.03
N GLU A 493 2.95 4.70 2.83
CA GLU A 493 3.88 3.67 2.36
C GLU A 493 5.12 3.50 3.27
N GLN A 494 5.72 4.61 3.70
CA GLN A 494 6.93 4.60 4.52
C GLN A 494 6.67 4.18 5.95
N VAL A 495 5.48 4.48 6.49
CA VAL A 495 5.06 4.08 7.84
C VAL A 495 4.98 2.57 7.94
N ASP A 496 4.44 1.89 6.93
CA ASP A 496 4.36 0.43 6.94
C ASP A 496 5.75 -0.21 6.98
N ASP A 497 6.70 0.33 6.22
CA ASP A 497 8.08 -0.14 6.20
C ASP A 497 8.76 0.08 7.56
N ILE A 498 8.56 1.25 8.17
CA ILE A 498 9.05 1.57 9.51
C ILE A 498 8.47 0.61 10.55
N ALA A 499 7.17 0.32 10.48
CA ALA A 499 6.48 -0.58 11.40
C ALA A 499 6.98 -2.03 11.25
N CYS A 500 7.11 -2.52 10.01
CA CYS A 500 7.61 -3.86 9.71
C CYS A 500 9.08 -4.05 10.11
N LEU A 501 9.92 -3.04 9.87
CA LEU A 501 11.30 -3.04 10.35
C LEU A 501 11.36 -3.04 11.87
N SER A 502 10.55 -2.21 12.54
CA SER A 502 10.50 -2.14 14.01
C SER A 502 10.10 -3.48 14.62
N TYR A 503 9.10 -4.15 14.03
CA TYR A 503 8.67 -5.50 14.43
C TYR A 503 9.79 -6.53 14.25
N SER A 504 10.37 -6.60 13.05
CA SER A 504 11.45 -7.54 12.70
C SER A 504 12.69 -7.33 13.56
N ARG A 505 13.02 -6.07 13.85
CA ARG A 505 14.14 -5.70 14.72
C ARG A 505 13.85 -6.02 16.18
N GLY A 506 12.60 -5.86 16.62
CA GLY A 506 12.13 -6.32 17.92
C GLY A 506 12.31 -7.82 18.11
N PHE A 507 11.92 -8.62 17.11
CA PHE A 507 12.16 -10.07 17.10
C PHE A 507 13.66 -10.38 17.20
N PHE A 508 14.47 -9.76 16.33
CA PHE A 508 15.91 -9.98 16.30
C PHE A 508 16.60 -9.64 17.64
N ALA A 509 16.19 -8.55 18.30
CA ALA A 509 16.75 -8.13 19.58
C ALA A 509 16.23 -8.96 20.77
N GLY A 510 15.00 -9.47 20.68
CA GLY A 510 14.35 -10.18 21.78
C GLY A 510 14.65 -11.67 21.86
N VAL A 511 15.05 -12.29 20.74
CA VAL A 511 15.36 -13.72 20.65
C VAL A 511 16.83 -13.99 20.99
N LYS A 512 17.11 -15.13 21.62
CA LYS A 512 18.47 -15.51 22.01
C LYS A 512 19.37 -15.63 20.76
N PRO A 513 20.56 -14.99 20.73
CA PRO A 513 21.51 -15.17 19.64
C PRO A 513 21.82 -16.64 19.41
N GLY A 514 21.90 -17.06 18.14
CA GLY A 514 22.16 -18.46 17.78
C GLY A 514 20.92 -19.37 17.72
N THR A 515 19.72 -18.88 18.05
CA THR A 515 18.46 -19.60 17.78
C THR A 515 18.32 -19.84 16.28
N GLN A 516 17.90 -21.05 15.87
CA GLN A 516 17.65 -21.34 14.46
C GLN A 516 16.37 -20.64 14.00
N VAL A 517 16.51 -19.80 12.97
CA VAL A 517 15.41 -19.04 12.37
C VAL A 517 15.35 -19.29 10.88
N CYS A 518 14.15 -19.19 10.31
CA CYS A 518 13.90 -19.25 8.88
C CYS A 518 13.28 -17.94 8.41
N TRP A 519 13.58 -17.58 7.16
CA TRP A 519 12.94 -16.46 6.49
C TRP A 519 11.63 -16.93 5.88
N MET A 520 10.51 -16.35 6.31
CA MET A 520 9.19 -16.65 5.78
C MET A 520 8.76 -15.54 4.83
N VAL A 521 8.48 -15.94 3.58
CA VAL A 521 7.95 -15.04 2.55
C VAL A 521 6.45 -14.84 2.79
N ASP A 522 6.03 -13.58 2.79
CA ASP A 522 4.62 -13.21 2.90
C ASP A 522 3.90 -13.56 1.59
N PRO A 523 2.85 -14.39 1.60
CA PRO A 523 2.16 -14.78 0.37
C PRO A 523 1.29 -13.65 -0.19
N ASN A 524 0.91 -12.69 0.67
CA ASN A 524 0.06 -11.54 0.32
C ASN A 524 0.90 -10.26 0.15
N GLY A 525 2.21 -10.33 0.38
CA GLY A 525 3.13 -9.23 0.21
C GLY A 525 3.55 -9.02 -1.25
N PRO A 526 4.26 -7.92 -1.56
CA PRO A 526 4.83 -7.74 -2.89
C PRO A 526 5.91 -8.79 -3.18
N GLU A 527 6.13 -9.08 -4.46
CA GLU A 527 7.17 -10.00 -4.92
C GLU A 527 8.54 -9.60 -4.35
N CYS A 528 9.22 -10.56 -3.73
CA CYS A 528 10.45 -10.32 -3.00
C CYS A 528 11.49 -11.39 -3.37
N PRO A 529 12.22 -11.23 -4.49
CA PRO A 529 13.23 -12.20 -4.93
C PRO A 529 14.29 -12.47 -3.86
N ASP A 530 14.73 -11.41 -3.16
CA ASP A 530 15.69 -11.52 -2.07
C ASP A 530 15.15 -12.35 -0.89
N ALA A 531 13.86 -12.24 -0.57
CA ALA A 531 13.24 -13.05 0.47
C ALA A 531 13.05 -14.49 0.04
N GLU A 532 12.74 -14.74 -1.22
CA GLU A 532 12.68 -16.10 -1.77
C GLU A 532 14.05 -16.77 -1.64
N ASP A 533 15.13 -16.10 -2.07
CA ASP A 533 16.50 -16.58 -1.91
C ASP A 533 16.86 -16.83 -0.44
N ASN A 534 16.45 -15.94 0.46
CA ASN A 534 16.65 -16.11 1.90
C ASN A 534 15.86 -17.28 2.49
N SER A 535 14.65 -17.54 1.97
CA SER A 535 13.82 -18.66 2.41
C SER A 535 14.40 -20.02 1.99
N LEU A 536 15.05 -20.08 0.82
CA LEU A 536 15.69 -21.29 0.29
C LEU A 536 16.89 -21.75 1.13
N ALA A 537 17.52 -20.84 1.88
CA ALA A 537 18.60 -21.19 2.80
C ALA A 537 18.13 -22.05 3.99
N GLY A 538 16.82 -22.08 4.25
CA GLY A 538 16.23 -22.83 5.35
C GLY A 538 16.55 -22.22 6.72
N CYS A 539 17.17 -23.02 7.58
CA CYS A 539 17.41 -22.64 8.98
C CYS A 539 18.81 -22.03 9.14
N ILE A 540 18.86 -20.77 9.55
CA ILE A 540 20.10 -20.04 9.85
C ILE A 540 20.12 -19.64 11.32
N ALA A 541 21.29 -19.66 11.94
CA ALA A 541 21.47 -19.18 13.30
C ALA A 541 21.28 -17.66 13.35
N LEU A 542 20.37 -17.17 14.20
CA LEU A 542 20.10 -15.74 14.39
C LEU A 542 21.40 -14.96 14.66
N GLY A 543 21.67 -13.97 13.82
CA GLY A 543 22.89 -13.16 13.84
C GLY A 543 23.90 -13.52 12.74
N LYS A 544 23.69 -14.61 12.00
CA LYS A 544 24.38 -14.86 10.72
C LYS A 544 23.59 -14.27 9.57
N GLU A 545 24.31 -13.84 8.55
CA GLU A 545 23.74 -13.31 7.30
C GLU A 545 23.03 -14.42 6.52
N PHE A 546 21.86 -14.09 5.99
CA PHE A 546 21.18 -14.88 4.96
C PHE A 546 21.92 -14.72 3.61
N PRO A 547 21.61 -15.53 2.57
CA PRO A 547 22.31 -15.46 1.27
C PRO A 547 22.42 -14.06 0.65
N THR A 548 21.41 -13.20 0.85
CA THR A 548 21.42 -11.83 0.32
C THR A 548 22.19 -10.83 1.21
N GLY A 549 22.79 -11.29 2.32
CA GLY A 549 23.50 -10.44 3.29
C GLY A 549 22.59 -9.81 4.36
N ASN A 550 21.27 -9.97 4.27
CA ASN A 550 20.34 -9.44 5.26
C ASN A 550 20.38 -10.25 6.56
N LEU A 551 20.28 -9.58 7.71
CA LEU A 551 20.19 -10.22 9.04
C LEU A 551 18.74 -10.41 9.51
N HIS A 552 17.84 -9.58 9.01
CA HIS A 552 16.42 -9.58 9.27
C HIS A 552 15.69 -8.83 8.15
N PRO A 553 14.37 -9.03 7.99
CA PRO A 553 13.54 -8.15 7.17
C PRO A 553 13.64 -6.70 7.68
N LEU A 554 13.58 -5.69 6.81
CA LEU A 554 13.23 -5.74 5.40
C LEU A 554 14.42 -6.07 4.47
N ALA A 555 14.16 -6.80 3.38
CA ALA A 555 15.14 -6.98 2.30
C ALA A 555 15.18 -5.77 1.36
N HIS A 556 14.02 -5.20 1.05
CA HIS A 556 13.83 -3.98 0.26
C HIS A 556 12.63 -3.18 0.79
N ALA A 557 12.45 -1.95 0.27
CA ALA A 557 11.27 -1.14 0.58
C ALA A 557 9.98 -1.87 0.14
N GLY A 558 8.94 -1.86 0.96
CA GLY A 558 7.71 -2.62 0.74
C GLY A 558 7.76 -4.10 1.15
N CYS A 559 8.91 -4.63 1.57
CA CYS A 559 8.98 -6.02 2.02
C CYS A 559 8.05 -6.26 3.23
N ARG A 560 7.29 -7.36 3.20
CA ARG A 560 6.41 -7.80 4.29
C ARG A 560 6.82 -9.17 4.83
N CYS A 561 8.05 -9.61 4.63
CA CYS A 561 8.49 -10.92 5.15
C CYS A 561 8.71 -10.91 6.67
N LEU A 562 8.82 -12.08 7.29
CA LEU A 562 9.10 -12.20 8.72
C LEU A 562 10.08 -13.33 9.04
N LEU A 563 10.73 -13.24 10.21
CA LEU A 563 11.56 -14.33 10.74
C LEU A 563 10.74 -15.14 11.73
N ALA A 564 10.76 -16.46 11.57
CA ALA A 564 10.20 -17.39 12.56
C ALA A 564 11.29 -18.27 13.16
N PRO A 565 11.17 -18.62 14.45
CA PRO A 565 11.98 -19.67 15.02
C PRO A 565 11.52 -21.02 14.45
N VAL A 566 12.47 -21.88 14.12
CA VAL A 566 12.16 -23.25 13.69
C VAL A 566 11.59 -23.98 14.90
N GLN A 567 10.34 -24.44 14.82
CA GLN A 567 9.75 -25.29 15.86
C GLN A 567 10.67 -26.49 16.10
N GLN A 568 11.20 -26.61 17.32
CA GLN A 568 11.94 -27.80 17.75
C GLN A 568 11.01 -28.95 18.07
#